data_AF-A0A4V3DA07-F1
#
_entry.id   AF-A0A4V3DA07-F1
#
_cell.length_a   1.000
_cell.length_b   1.000
_cell.length_c   1.000
_cell.angle_alpha   90.00
_cell.angle_beta   90.00
_cell.angle_gamma   90.00
#
_symmetry.space_group_name_H-M   'P 1'
#
loop_
_entity.id
_entity.type
_entity.pdbx_description
1 polymer ?
#
loop_
_entity_poly.entity_id
_entity_poly.type
_entity_poly.pdbx_seq_one_letter_code
_entity_poly.pdbx_strand_id
1 'polypeptide(L)'
;MKDYKKLFSALCLSACLAACSGGGGGNNTPQNPPRGNQPPQQTPPQGQQPQQPQQPDKGKNPQPQSPESGKKPEQPKLPDSGVNPQQPPKVEAPQPEAKAYFTETVNKDGKNKDMRWNSAKINKNTLPVYNIDFPDAANRKLFKEAVIVGVPSYGIITGKGIHGEIGVYKFDLLASEGFYGYYSDLDKNNNEIINFAYGFNPELENKNIAENISSIYSKKDGFLYKAKKKKSPSDTSRDFGYSRGDVNIEFKNGKITKGEITSTDGLLNLFKIENGESINHLVITPEKDSFITNTDKGIANVHYLNSTKDANDNKYLVGTVDAKGWYGLLTAEKQ
;
A
#
# COMPACT_ATOMS: atom_id res chain seq x y z
N MET A 1 21.01 -7.96 38.37
CA MET A 1 19.89 -7.23 39.02
C MET A 1 20.46 -6.05 39.79
N LYS A 2 19.99 -4.83 39.48
CA LYS A 2 20.06 -3.62 40.31
C LYS A 2 19.10 -2.60 39.67
N ASP A 3 18.12 -2.14 40.41
CA ASP A 3 16.97 -1.41 39.89
C ASP A 3 17.24 0.09 39.72
N TYR A 4 16.92 0.62 38.54
CA TYR A 4 16.76 2.04 38.27
C TYR A 4 15.34 2.34 37.78
N LYS A 5 14.36 2.04 38.65
CA LYS A 5 12.98 2.55 38.50
C LYS A 5 12.72 3.59 39.59
N LYS A 6 12.08 4.69 39.19
CA LYS A 6 11.73 5.90 39.97
C LYS A 6 12.86 6.94 40.10
N LEU A 7 12.86 7.91 39.18
CA LEU A 7 13.19 9.29 39.53
C LEU A 7 12.32 10.27 38.72
N PHE A 8 11.38 10.87 39.43
CA PHE A 8 10.70 12.15 39.19
C PHE A 8 10.20 12.53 37.78
N SER A 9 8.88 12.43 37.63
CA SER A 9 8.09 13.38 36.85
C SER A 9 8.12 14.79 37.48
N ALA A 10 7.69 15.77 36.68
CA ALA A 10 7.39 17.16 37.03
C ALA A 10 8.59 18.08 37.33
N LEU A 11 8.95 18.88 36.33
CA LEU A 11 9.37 20.27 36.54
C LEU A 11 8.68 21.16 35.49
N CYS A 12 8.08 22.25 35.97
CA CYS A 12 7.02 22.98 35.29
C CYS A 12 7.52 24.11 34.37
N LEU A 13 6.61 24.49 33.48
CA LEU A 13 6.31 25.83 32.95
C LEU A 13 7.26 27.03 33.26
N SER A 14 7.39 27.85 32.21
CA SER A 14 7.46 29.32 32.23
C SER A 14 8.81 30.02 32.48
N ALA A 15 9.32 30.62 31.40
CA ALA A 15 10.07 31.88 31.46
C ALA A 15 9.87 32.68 30.16
N CYS A 16 8.82 33.53 30.10
CA CYS A 16 8.65 34.54 29.06
C CYS A 16 8.95 35.94 29.63
N LEU A 17 10.09 36.52 29.29
CA LEU A 17 10.39 37.96 29.33
C LEU A 17 11.32 38.23 28.13
N ALA A 18 10.90 38.94 27.08
CA ALA A 18 10.58 40.37 27.02
C ALA A 18 11.83 41.27 27.18
N ALA A 19 12.32 41.78 26.04
CA ALA A 19 13.22 42.93 25.98
C ALA A 19 12.78 43.83 24.81
N CYS A 20 12.26 45.02 25.13
CA CYS A 20 11.78 46.01 24.17
C CYS A 20 12.85 47.09 23.93
N SER A 21 13.03 47.49 22.67
CA SER A 21 13.58 48.77 22.20
C SER A 21 13.49 48.71 20.67
N GLY A 22 12.80 49.55 19.90
CA GLY A 22 12.22 50.90 20.06
C GLY A 22 12.27 51.51 18.64
N GLY A 23 11.48 52.48 18.19
CA GLY A 23 10.34 53.20 18.74
C GLY A 23 9.84 54.23 17.70
N GLY A 24 8.64 54.78 17.90
CA GLY A 24 8.01 55.77 17.01
C GLY A 24 7.07 55.16 15.96
N GLY A 25 5.92 55.76 15.62
CA GLY A 25 5.32 56.97 16.18
C GLY A 25 4.27 57.51 15.20
N GLY A 26 3.00 57.60 15.60
CA GLY A 26 1.92 58.07 14.72
C GLY A 26 0.54 57.91 15.32
N ASN A 27 -0.05 59.02 15.79
CA ASN A 27 -1.45 59.09 16.20
C ASN A 27 -2.37 58.93 14.99
N ASN A 28 -3.42 58.12 15.10
CA ASN A 28 -4.80 58.53 14.80
C ASN A 28 -5.82 57.45 15.22
N THR A 29 -6.93 57.89 15.81
CA THR A 29 -8.04 57.05 16.31
C THR A 29 -8.85 56.42 15.17
N PRO A 30 -9.14 55.11 15.19
CA PRO A 30 -10.13 54.50 14.30
C PRO A 30 -11.55 54.82 14.78
N GLN A 31 -12.30 55.61 14.01
CA GLN A 31 -13.76 55.61 14.10
C GLN A 31 -14.30 54.33 13.45
N ASN A 32 -15.26 53.67 14.11
CA ASN A 32 -15.99 52.53 13.53
C ASN A 32 -16.80 52.99 12.32
N PRO A 33 -16.63 52.39 11.12
CA PRO A 33 -17.56 52.58 10.01
C PRO A 33 -18.87 51.81 10.25
N PRO A 34 -20.03 52.32 9.78
CA PRO A 34 -21.33 51.72 10.05
C PRO A 34 -21.56 50.41 9.28
N ARG A 35 -22.36 49.53 9.88
CA ARG A 35 -22.71 48.20 9.40
C ARG A 35 -23.63 48.30 8.15
N GLY A 36 -23.07 48.06 6.97
CA GLY A 36 -23.80 48.11 5.70
C GLY A 36 -24.78 46.94 5.51
N ASN A 37 -26.01 47.29 5.13
CA ASN A 37 -27.14 46.45 4.69
C ASN A 37 -26.80 45.02 4.22
N GLN A 38 -27.22 44.01 4.99
CA GLN A 38 -27.45 42.66 4.46
C GLN A 38 -28.84 42.60 3.79
N PRO A 39 -28.99 42.04 2.58
CA PRO A 39 -30.30 41.71 2.04
C PRO A 39 -30.94 40.55 2.82
N PRO A 40 -32.28 40.48 2.93
CA PRO A 40 -32.95 39.48 3.74
C PRO A 40 -32.77 38.06 3.17
N GLN A 41 -32.50 37.09 4.06
CA GLN A 41 -32.59 35.67 3.73
C GLN A 41 -34.02 35.31 3.33
N GLN A 42 -34.20 34.73 2.14
CA GLN A 42 -35.44 34.06 1.79
C GLN A 42 -35.43 32.65 2.37
N THR A 43 -36.40 32.35 3.24
CA THR A 43 -36.71 30.99 3.67
C THR A 43 -37.35 30.20 2.53
N PRO A 44 -36.86 28.99 2.20
CA PRO A 44 -37.56 28.09 1.30
C PRO A 44 -38.89 27.63 1.93
N PRO A 45 -40.00 27.57 1.17
CA PRO A 45 -41.26 26.98 1.65
C PRO A 45 -41.11 25.48 1.95
N GLN A 46 -41.70 25.03 3.06
CA GLN A 46 -41.93 23.60 3.32
C GLN A 46 -43.14 23.09 2.52
N GLY A 47 -43.04 21.86 2.02
CA GLY A 47 -44.12 21.12 1.34
C GLY A 47 -43.70 20.68 -0.07
N GLN A 48 -44.02 19.47 -0.55
CA GLN A 48 -44.79 18.36 0.04
C GLN A 48 -44.16 17.01 -0.37
N GLN A 49 -44.38 15.95 0.42
CA GLN A 49 -44.08 14.58 -0.01
C GLN A 49 -45.05 14.13 -1.13
N PRO A 50 -44.57 13.49 -2.20
CA PRO A 50 -45.41 12.63 -3.03
C PRO A 50 -45.90 11.42 -2.21
N GLN A 51 -47.20 11.16 -2.24
CA GLN A 51 -47.85 10.06 -1.52
C GLN A 51 -47.56 8.69 -2.17
N GLN A 52 -47.49 7.64 -1.35
CA GLN A 52 -47.64 6.26 -1.82
C GLN A 52 -49.08 6.00 -2.32
N PRO A 53 -49.28 5.31 -3.45
CA PRO A 53 -50.56 4.69 -3.77
C PRO A 53 -50.86 3.52 -2.81
N GLN A 54 -52.09 3.47 -2.29
CA GLN A 54 -52.57 2.40 -1.43
C GLN A 54 -52.97 1.14 -2.22
N GLN A 55 -52.89 -0.02 -1.57
CA GLN A 55 -53.51 -1.27 -2.04
C GLN A 55 -55.05 -1.20 -1.97
N PRO A 56 -55.74 -2.00 -2.79
CA PRO A 56 -57.01 -2.63 -2.42
C PRO A 56 -56.78 -4.02 -1.80
N ASP A 57 -57.60 -4.34 -0.80
CA ASP A 57 -57.56 -5.57 0.02
C ASP A 57 -58.74 -6.51 -0.33
N LYS A 58 -58.74 -7.73 0.24
CA LYS A 58 -59.66 -8.90 0.12
C LYS A 58 -59.13 -10.02 -0.82
N GLY A 59 -59.22 -11.31 -0.47
CA GLY A 59 -59.97 -11.92 0.64
C GLY A 59 -59.44 -13.28 1.12
N LYS A 60 -60.19 -13.89 2.05
CA LYS A 60 -59.74 -14.96 2.96
C LYS A 60 -59.79 -16.39 2.38
N ASN A 61 -58.96 -17.24 3.00
CA ASN A 61 -58.89 -18.71 2.96
C ASN A 61 -60.26 -19.41 3.17
N PRO A 62 -60.44 -20.70 2.79
CA PRO A 62 -60.24 -21.73 3.82
C PRO A 62 -59.62 -23.08 3.39
N GLN A 63 -59.10 -23.74 4.41
CA GLN A 63 -58.57 -25.11 4.55
C GLN A 63 -59.63 -26.23 4.38
N PRO A 64 -59.20 -27.48 4.13
CA PRO A 64 -59.85 -28.67 4.72
C PRO A 64 -58.93 -29.54 5.59
N GLN A 65 -59.52 -30.32 6.51
CA GLN A 65 -58.85 -31.26 7.44
C GLN A 65 -58.94 -32.73 6.97
N SER A 66 -58.12 -33.60 7.56
CA SER A 66 -58.13 -35.07 7.42
C SER A 66 -59.38 -35.77 8.01
N PRO A 67 -59.63 -37.04 7.63
CA PRO A 67 -59.46 -38.21 8.56
C PRO A 67 -58.95 -39.48 7.83
N GLU A 68 -58.75 -40.68 8.43
CA GLU A 68 -58.24 -41.13 9.75
C GLU A 68 -58.03 -42.69 9.70
N SER A 69 -57.31 -43.29 10.67
CA SER A 69 -57.11 -44.75 10.90
C SER A 69 -56.20 -45.52 9.91
N GLY A 70 -55.40 -46.51 10.34
CA GLY A 70 -55.08 -46.92 11.71
C GLY A 70 -54.30 -48.25 11.84
N LYS A 71 -53.65 -48.43 13.01
CA LYS A 71 -53.04 -49.65 13.59
C LYS A 71 -51.70 -50.21 13.07
N LYS A 72 -50.91 -50.64 14.06
CA LYS A 72 -49.57 -51.26 14.09
C LYS A 72 -49.72 -52.77 14.33
N PRO A 73 -48.74 -53.62 13.94
CA PRO A 73 -47.98 -54.38 14.96
C PRO A 73 -46.48 -54.47 14.60
N GLU A 74 -45.54 -54.08 15.46
CA GLU A 74 -44.90 -54.83 16.56
C GLU A 74 -43.42 -55.10 16.23
N GLN A 75 -42.64 -55.45 17.24
CA GLN A 75 -41.17 -55.42 17.27
C GLN A 75 -40.61 -56.85 17.30
N PRO A 76 -39.36 -57.07 16.86
CA PRO A 76 -38.43 -57.76 17.77
C PRO A 76 -37.16 -56.95 18.06
N LYS A 77 -36.59 -57.17 19.25
CA LYS A 77 -35.29 -56.61 19.66
C LYS A 77 -34.15 -57.52 19.17
N LEU A 78 -33.03 -56.88 18.81
CA LEU A 78 -31.60 -57.24 19.00
C LEU A 78 -31.21 -58.74 19.14
N PRO A 79 -30.06 -59.11 18.56
CA PRO A 79 -28.88 -59.07 19.42
C PRO A 79 -27.74 -58.18 18.92
N ASP A 80 -26.94 -57.77 19.89
CA ASP A 80 -25.68 -57.04 19.75
C ASP A 80 -24.58 -57.94 19.16
N SER A 81 -23.69 -57.39 18.34
CA SER A 81 -22.52 -58.06 17.78
C SER A 81 -21.57 -57.02 17.19
N GLY A 82 -20.67 -56.51 18.03
CA GLY A 82 -19.76 -55.44 17.66
C GLY A 82 -18.68 -55.86 16.66
N VAL A 83 -18.56 -55.09 15.58
CA VAL A 83 -17.28 -54.76 14.95
C VAL A 83 -17.34 -53.27 14.66
N ASN A 84 -16.34 -52.50 15.14
CA ASN A 84 -16.16 -51.11 14.76
C ASN A 84 -15.34 -51.07 13.46
N PRO A 85 -15.93 -50.80 12.28
CA PRO A 85 -15.14 -50.59 11.08
C PRO A 85 -14.49 -49.22 11.22
N GLN A 86 -13.15 -49.17 11.26
CA GLN A 86 -12.41 -47.91 11.25
C GLN A 86 -12.97 -47.02 10.15
N GLN A 87 -13.55 -45.89 10.56
CA GLN A 87 -14.03 -44.88 9.64
C GLN A 87 -12.84 -44.47 8.75
N PRO A 88 -12.90 -44.65 7.42
CA PRO A 88 -11.77 -44.35 6.55
C PRO A 88 -11.36 -42.89 6.75
N PRO A 89 -10.06 -42.57 6.74
CA PRO A 89 -9.60 -41.21 6.97
C PRO A 89 -10.35 -40.27 6.02
N LYS A 90 -11.00 -39.27 6.61
CA LYS A 90 -11.78 -38.28 5.88
C LYS A 90 -10.84 -37.61 4.89
N VAL A 91 -10.95 -38.00 3.62
CA VAL A 91 -10.15 -37.42 2.54
C VAL A 91 -10.43 -35.93 2.56
N GLU A 92 -9.44 -35.15 2.99
CA GLU A 92 -9.51 -33.69 2.85
C GLU A 92 -9.69 -33.43 1.37
N ALA A 93 -10.81 -32.78 1.03
CA ALA A 93 -11.03 -32.34 -0.34
C ALA A 93 -9.79 -31.53 -0.76
N PRO A 94 -9.25 -31.74 -1.98
CA PRO A 94 -8.07 -31.01 -2.43
C PRO A 94 -8.28 -29.53 -2.16
N GLN A 95 -7.43 -28.93 -1.33
CA GLN A 95 -7.48 -27.49 -1.14
C GLN A 95 -7.36 -26.86 -2.53
N PRO A 96 -8.22 -25.90 -2.90
CA PRO A 96 -8.12 -25.26 -4.21
C PRO A 96 -6.69 -24.78 -4.41
N GLU A 97 -6.02 -25.27 -5.46
CA GLU A 97 -4.64 -24.87 -5.74
C GLU A 97 -4.60 -23.35 -5.80
N ALA A 98 -3.89 -22.75 -4.83
CA ALA A 98 -3.83 -21.31 -4.70
C ALA A 98 -3.23 -20.76 -6.00
N LYS A 99 -4.06 -20.07 -6.80
CA LYS A 99 -3.63 -19.51 -8.07
C LYS A 99 -2.40 -18.64 -7.83
N ALA A 100 -1.32 -18.93 -8.55
CA ALA A 100 -0.06 -18.22 -8.41
C ALA A 100 -0.28 -16.70 -8.57
N TYR A 101 0.30 -15.91 -7.67
CA TYR A 101 0.26 -14.45 -7.80
C TYR A 101 1.04 -14.03 -9.04
N PHE A 102 0.62 -12.95 -9.67
CA PHE A 102 1.53 -12.17 -10.49
C PHE A 102 2.54 -11.49 -9.55
N THR A 103 3.82 -11.51 -9.90
CA THR A 103 4.90 -10.90 -9.10
C THR A 103 5.93 -10.26 -10.02
N GLU A 104 6.41 -9.07 -9.67
CA GLU A 104 7.53 -8.43 -10.35
C GLU A 104 8.50 -7.84 -9.32
N THR A 105 9.79 -7.93 -9.62
CA THR A 105 10.88 -7.33 -8.83
C THR A 105 11.78 -6.48 -9.73
N VAL A 106 12.39 -5.44 -9.16
CA VAL A 106 13.45 -4.67 -9.83
C VAL A 106 14.55 -4.29 -8.84
N ASN A 107 15.80 -4.37 -9.30
CA ASN A 107 16.96 -3.90 -8.57
C ASN A 107 17.99 -3.24 -9.52
N LYS A 108 19.19 -2.94 -9.02
CA LYS A 108 20.27 -2.33 -9.83
C LYS A 108 20.68 -3.14 -11.06
N ASP A 109 20.49 -4.46 -11.05
CA ASP A 109 20.84 -5.40 -12.11
C ASP A 109 19.65 -5.66 -13.08
N GLY A 110 18.50 -5.03 -12.82
CA GLY A 110 17.31 -5.00 -13.68
C GLY A 110 16.10 -5.71 -13.09
N LYS A 111 15.08 -5.94 -13.94
CA LYS A 111 13.86 -6.67 -13.56
C LYS A 111 14.07 -8.18 -13.37
N ASN A 112 13.34 -8.76 -12.42
CA ASN A 112 13.19 -10.21 -12.16
C ASN A 112 14.52 -10.99 -12.08
N LYS A 113 15.50 -10.41 -11.39
CA LYS A 113 16.83 -11.02 -11.18
C LYS A 113 16.91 -11.95 -9.97
N ASP A 114 16.05 -11.78 -8.97
CA ASP A 114 15.95 -12.74 -7.87
C ASP A 114 15.02 -13.89 -8.27
N MET A 115 15.60 -15.05 -8.62
CA MET A 115 14.83 -16.21 -9.06
C MET A 115 13.91 -16.79 -7.99
N ARG A 116 14.10 -16.47 -6.70
CA ARG A 116 13.18 -16.90 -5.63
C ARG A 116 11.79 -16.30 -5.83
N TRP A 117 11.74 -15.12 -6.45
CA TRP A 117 10.52 -14.39 -6.77
C TRP A 117 9.77 -14.92 -8.01
N ASN A 118 10.35 -15.86 -8.75
CA ASN A 118 9.69 -16.53 -9.89
C ASN A 118 8.93 -17.81 -9.46
N SER A 119 8.51 -17.88 -8.20
CA SER A 119 7.91 -19.07 -7.59
C SER A 119 6.39 -18.96 -7.49
N ALA A 120 5.68 -19.96 -8.01
CA ALA A 120 4.21 -20.08 -7.92
C ALA A 120 3.65 -20.11 -6.48
N LYS A 121 4.51 -20.26 -5.46
CA LYS A 121 4.12 -20.29 -4.04
C LYS A 121 3.97 -18.92 -3.39
N ILE A 122 4.33 -17.83 -4.08
CA ILE A 122 4.27 -16.48 -3.51
C ILE A 122 2.82 -16.00 -3.47
N ASN A 123 2.44 -15.46 -2.33
CA ASN A 123 1.21 -14.73 -2.06
C ASN A 123 1.46 -13.77 -0.88
N LYS A 124 0.45 -13.00 -0.46
CA LYS A 124 0.60 -12.03 0.64
C LYS A 124 1.02 -12.62 2.01
N ASN A 125 1.00 -13.94 2.18
CA ASN A 125 1.41 -14.63 3.41
C ASN A 125 2.79 -15.30 3.28
N THR A 126 3.40 -15.32 2.10
CA THR A 126 4.60 -16.13 1.78
C THR A 126 5.61 -15.41 0.88
N LEU A 127 6.22 -14.35 1.40
CA LEU A 127 7.21 -13.53 0.69
C LEU A 127 8.64 -13.96 1.05
N PRO A 128 9.49 -14.35 0.08
CA PRO A 128 10.89 -14.70 0.34
C PRO A 128 11.76 -13.44 0.47
N VAL A 129 12.19 -13.15 1.68
CA VAL A 129 13.05 -12.00 2.03
C VAL A 129 14.38 -12.49 2.63
N TYR A 130 15.17 -11.57 3.19
CA TYR A 130 16.29 -11.89 4.05
C TYR A 130 16.20 -11.11 5.36
N ASN A 131 16.61 -11.72 6.47
CA ASN A 131 17.15 -10.96 7.60
C ASN A 131 18.60 -10.61 7.28
N ILE A 132 19.05 -9.43 7.68
CA ILE A 132 20.43 -8.96 7.51
C ILE A 132 20.92 -8.40 8.84
N ASP A 133 22.06 -8.88 9.32
CA ASP A 133 22.57 -8.57 10.66
C ASP A 133 24.07 -8.26 10.69
N PHE A 134 24.49 -7.58 11.76
CA PHE A 134 25.90 -7.40 12.13
C PHE A 134 26.23 -8.31 13.34
N PRO A 135 26.67 -9.57 13.11
CA PRO A 135 27.02 -10.48 14.20
C PRO A 135 28.21 -10.01 15.03
N ASP A 136 29.08 -9.16 14.46
CA ASP A 136 30.21 -8.55 15.15
C ASP A 136 30.46 -7.11 14.66
N ALA A 137 30.45 -6.16 15.59
CA ALA A 137 30.69 -4.75 15.34
C ALA A 137 32.15 -4.46 14.94
N ALA A 138 33.11 -5.29 15.36
CA ALA A 138 34.53 -5.12 15.03
C ALA A 138 34.80 -5.48 13.56
N ASN A 139 34.23 -6.57 13.06
CA ASN A 139 34.48 -7.07 11.70
C ASN A 139 33.63 -6.43 10.59
N ARG A 140 32.56 -5.67 10.95
CA ARG A 140 31.63 -4.97 10.02
C ARG A 140 31.01 -5.83 8.90
N LYS A 141 31.20 -7.15 8.91
CA LYS A 141 30.71 -8.07 7.88
C LYS A 141 29.23 -8.34 8.12
N LEU A 142 28.40 -8.00 7.14
CA LEU A 142 26.98 -8.37 7.15
C LEU A 142 26.83 -9.88 7.00
N PHE A 143 25.85 -10.43 7.69
CA PHE A 143 25.32 -11.77 7.50
C PHE A 143 23.91 -11.67 6.89
N LYS A 144 23.49 -12.66 6.10
CA LYS A 144 22.10 -12.77 5.62
C LYS A 144 21.54 -14.17 5.85
N GLU A 145 20.27 -14.22 6.26
CA GLU A 145 19.49 -15.44 6.45
C GLU A 145 18.20 -15.34 5.64
N ALA A 146 17.82 -16.40 4.92
CA ALA A 146 16.59 -16.41 4.12
C ALA A 146 15.37 -16.67 5.01
N VAL A 147 14.34 -15.83 4.91
CA VAL A 147 13.13 -15.89 5.75
C VAL A 147 11.88 -15.75 4.89
N ILE A 148 10.77 -16.37 5.31
CA ILE A 148 9.45 -16.19 4.70
C ILE A 148 8.60 -15.30 5.63
N VAL A 149 7.99 -14.25 5.08
CA VAL A 149 7.14 -13.31 5.83
C VAL A 149 5.76 -13.15 5.19
N GLY A 150 4.78 -12.70 5.97
CA GLY A 150 3.48 -12.23 5.49
C GLY A 150 3.39 -10.72 5.39
N VAL A 151 2.23 -10.18 5.00
CA VAL A 151 1.99 -8.74 4.80
C VAL A 151 0.80 -8.28 5.67
N PRO A 152 0.91 -7.13 6.37
CA PRO A 152 2.05 -6.22 6.42
C PRO A 152 3.24 -6.79 7.23
N SER A 153 4.46 -6.42 6.85
CA SER A 153 5.67 -6.77 7.60
C SER A 153 6.76 -5.71 7.48
N TYR A 154 7.63 -5.66 8.49
CA TYR A 154 8.78 -4.77 8.57
C TYR A 154 9.89 -5.48 9.35
N GLY A 155 11.11 -5.43 8.83
CA GLY A 155 12.31 -5.98 9.47
C GLY A 155 13.40 -4.92 9.53
N ILE A 156 14.15 -4.88 10.64
CA ILE A 156 15.22 -3.91 10.89
C ILE A 156 16.52 -4.61 11.27
N ILE A 157 17.64 -4.04 10.86
CA ILE A 157 18.94 -4.39 11.42
C ILE A 157 19.05 -3.74 12.81
N THR A 158 19.41 -4.52 13.82
CA THR A 158 19.82 -3.98 15.12
C THR A 158 21.27 -4.37 15.41
N GLY A 159 22.08 -3.44 15.94
CA GLY A 159 23.50 -3.70 16.14
C GLY A 159 24.20 -2.64 17.00
N LYS A 160 25.18 -3.06 17.80
CA LYS A 160 26.01 -2.13 18.60
C LYS A 160 26.80 -1.21 17.66
N GLY A 161 26.54 0.09 17.76
CA GLY A 161 27.17 1.12 16.92
C GLY A 161 26.37 1.56 15.70
N ILE A 162 25.16 1.01 15.48
CA ILE A 162 24.20 1.58 14.54
C ILE A 162 23.40 2.66 15.28
N HIS A 163 23.42 3.89 14.77
CA HIS A 163 22.57 4.97 15.24
C HIS A 163 21.32 5.06 14.36
N GLY A 164 20.20 4.50 14.86
CA GLY A 164 18.91 4.46 14.15
C GLY A 164 18.51 3.05 13.71
N GLU A 165 17.31 2.93 13.14
CA GLU A 165 16.81 1.69 12.54
C GLU A 165 17.15 1.68 11.04
N ILE A 166 17.77 0.60 10.56
CA ILE A 166 17.97 0.36 9.13
C ILE A 166 16.97 -0.71 8.71
N GLY A 167 15.95 -0.33 7.94
CA GLY A 167 14.95 -1.27 7.44
C GLY A 167 15.54 -2.21 6.39
N VAL A 168 15.48 -3.52 6.67
CA VAL A 168 15.92 -4.61 5.78
C VAL A 168 14.83 -4.99 4.80
N TYR A 169 13.57 -4.96 5.24
CA TYR A 169 12.43 -5.15 4.36
C TYR A 169 11.23 -4.40 4.92
N LYS A 170 10.34 -3.96 4.03
CA LYS A 170 9.00 -3.51 4.37
C LYS A 170 8.06 -3.93 3.27
N PHE A 171 6.94 -4.54 3.64
CA PHE A 171 5.84 -4.82 2.73
C PHE A 171 4.51 -4.34 3.31
N ASP A 172 3.78 -3.59 2.49
CA ASP A 172 2.44 -3.09 2.77
C ASP A 172 1.42 -3.81 1.87
N LEU A 173 0.16 -3.86 2.31
CA LEU A 173 -0.93 -4.51 1.57
C LEU A 173 -1.35 -3.66 0.36
N LEU A 174 -1.61 -4.31 -0.78
CA LEU A 174 -2.22 -3.70 -1.97
C LEU A 174 -3.57 -4.34 -2.22
N ALA A 175 -4.65 -3.54 -2.22
CA ALA A 175 -6.02 -4.06 -2.31
C ALA A 175 -6.31 -5.17 -1.26
N SER A 176 -7.17 -6.13 -1.61
CA SER A 176 -7.53 -7.27 -0.75
C SER A 176 -6.53 -8.44 -0.81
N GLU A 177 -5.97 -8.70 -2.00
CA GLU A 177 -5.11 -9.86 -2.30
C GLU A 177 -3.84 -9.49 -3.08
N GLY A 178 -3.17 -8.40 -2.69
CA GLY A 178 -1.88 -8.00 -3.22
C GLY A 178 -0.98 -7.35 -2.17
N PHE A 179 0.24 -7.02 -2.57
CA PHE A 179 1.25 -6.40 -1.73
C PHE A 179 2.26 -5.60 -2.57
N TYR A 180 2.96 -4.68 -1.91
CA TYR A 180 4.07 -3.91 -2.51
C TYR A 180 5.10 -3.56 -1.43
N GLY A 181 6.35 -3.32 -1.82
CA GLY A 181 7.40 -2.97 -0.87
C GLY A 181 8.82 -3.17 -1.37
N TYR A 182 9.73 -3.45 -0.43
CA TYR A 182 11.13 -3.69 -0.70
C TYR A 182 11.73 -4.74 0.24
N TYR A 183 12.83 -5.34 -0.20
CA TYR A 183 13.74 -6.12 0.64
C TYR A 183 15.20 -5.94 0.20
N SER A 184 16.09 -5.94 1.17
CA SER A 184 17.53 -5.94 0.98
C SER A 184 18.06 -7.35 0.73
N ASP A 185 19.05 -7.46 -0.13
CA ASP A 185 19.92 -8.62 -0.31
C ASP A 185 21.40 -8.16 -0.24
N LEU A 186 22.35 -9.09 -0.20
CA LEU A 186 23.79 -8.83 -0.24
C LEU A 186 24.41 -9.42 -1.50
N ASP A 187 25.16 -8.58 -2.22
CA ASP A 187 25.95 -8.98 -3.39
C ASP A 187 27.15 -9.86 -3.00
N LYS A 188 27.87 -10.39 -4.00
CA LYS A 188 29.06 -11.23 -3.80
C LYS A 188 30.22 -10.54 -3.04
N ASN A 189 30.20 -9.22 -2.95
CA ASN A 189 31.19 -8.39 -2.24
C ASN A 189 30.66 -7.91 -0.88
N ASN A 190 29.48 -8.39 -0.45
CA ASN A 190 28.78 -8.01 0.77
C ASN A 190 28.24 -6.56 0.80
N ASN A 191 27.97 -5.97 -0.37
CA ASN A 191 27.24 -4.70 -0.49
C ASN A 191 25.73 -4.97 -0.50
N GLU A 192 24.94 -4.04 0.05
CA GLU A 192 23.48 -4.10 -0.05
C GLU A 192 22.99 -3.93 -1.50
N ILE A 193 21.99 -4.73 -1.85
CA ILE A 193 21.13 -4.57 -3.02
C ILE A 193 19.70 -4.33 -2.49
N ILE A 194 19.12 -3.17 -2.74
CA ILE A 194 17.68 -2.98 -2.55
C ILE A 194 16.95 -3.58 -3.74
N ASN A 195 15.97 -4.43 -3.45
CA ASN A 195 15.03 -4.96 -4.43
C ASN A 195 13.66 -4.36 -4.10
N PHE A 196 13.05 -3.66 -5.06
CA PHE A 196 11.63 -3.32 -4.96
C PHE A 196 10.80 -4.45 -5.54
N ALA A 197 9.65 -4.73 -4.94
CA ALA A 197 8.81 -5.86 -5.32
C ALA A 197 7.32 -5.55 -5.11
N TYR A 198 6.48 -6.13 -5.96
CA TYR A 198 5.04 -6.20 -5.75
C TYR A 198 4.48 -7.52 -6.27
N GLY A 199 3.26 -7.82 -5.85
CA GLY A 199 2.50 -8.93 -6.42
C GLY A 199 1.03 -8.87 -6.05
N PHE A 200 0.20 -9.56 -6.82
CA PHE A 200 -1.25 -9.60 -6.63
C PHE A 200 -1.85 -10.89 -7.18
N ASN A 201 -3.00 -11.30 -6.63
CA ASN A 201 -3.86 -12.31 -7.24
C ASN A 201 -4.31 -11.80 -8.63
N PRO A 202 -4.04 -12.52 -9.74
CA PRO A 202 -4.39 -12.06 -11.09
C PRO A 202 -5.88 -11.77 -11.32
N GLU A 203 -6.78 -12.25 -10.47
CA GLU A 203 -8.21 -11.92 -10.52
C GLU A 203 -8.55 -10.48 -10.09
N LEU A 204 -7.56 -9.73 -9.53
CA LEU A 204 -7.70 -8.30 -9.25
C LEU A 204 -7.34 -7.41 -10.46
N GLU A 205 -6.58 -7.91 -11.43
CA GLU A 205 -6.10 -7.12 -12.56
C GLU A 205 -7.23 -6.82 -13.55
N ASN A 206 -7.51 -5.54 -13.80
CA ASN A 206 -8.37 -5.15 -14.89
C ASN A 206 -7.57 -4.98 -16.18
N LYS A 207 -7.75 -5.92 -17.11
CA LYS A 207 -7.10 -5.94 -18.43
C LYS A 207 -7.82 -5.10 -19.48
N ASN A 208 -9.04 -4.64 -19.19
CA ASN A 208 -9.91 -3.91 -20.10
C ASN A 208 -10.07 -2.45 -19.66
N ILE A 209 -8.95 -1.76 -19.48
CA ILE A 209 -8.94 -0.34 -19.09
C ILE A 209 -9.47 0.50 -20.24
N ALA A 210 -10.52 1.27 -19.97
CA ALA A 210 -11.09 2.18 -20.97
C ALA A 210 -10.07 3.26 -21.33
N GLU A 211 -9.75 3.37 -22.62
CA GLU A 211 -8.76 4.32 -23.15
C GLU A 211 -9.08 5.80 -22.81
N ASN A 212 -10.35 6.11 -22.52
CA ASN A 212 -10.81 7.45 -22.15
C ASN A 212 -10.89 7.69 -20.62
N ILE A 213 -10.18 6.89 -19.80
CA ILE A 213 -10.18 7.03 -18.34
C ILE A 213 -9.93 8.48 -17.89
N SER A 214 -10.76 8.94 -16.96
CA SER A 214 -10.61 10.24 -16.29
C SER A 214 -10.68 10.00 -14.78
N SER A 215 -9.56 10.18 -14.08
CA SER A 215 -9.39 9.80 -12.66
C SER A 215 -8.11 10.43 -12.10
N ILE A 216 -8.07 10.69 -10.80
CA ILE A 216 -6.85 11.09 -10.08
C ILE A 216 -6.34 9.87 -9.30
N TYR A 217 -5.07 9.52 -9.48
CA TYR A 217 -4.36 8.54 -8.67
C TYR A 217 -3.30 9.25 -7.84
N SER A 218 -3.34 9.09 -6.52
CA SER A 218 -2.33 9.65 -5.63
C SER A 218 -2.04 8.73 -4.45
N LYS A 219 -0.84 8.85 -3.87
CA LYS A 219 -0.41 8.08 -2.69
C LYS A 219 0.82 8.69 -2.03
N LYS A 220 0.79 8.86 -0.71
CA LYS A 220 1.96 9.24 0.08
C LYS A 220 2.97 8.10 0.16
N ASP A 221 4.26 8.41 0.09
CA ASP A 221 5.35 7.43 -0.08
C ASP A 221 5.09 6.45 -1.25
N GLY A 222 4.27 6.86 -2.24
CA GLY A 222 3.80 6.00 -3.33
C GLY A 222 4.89 5.58 -4.31
N PHE A 223 6.00 6.32 -4.37
CA PHE A 223 7.14 6.00 -5.22
C PHE A 223 8.36 5.65 -4.38
N LEU A 224 8.87 4.43 -4.51
CA LEU A 224 10.15 4.01 -3.95
C LEU A 224 11.19 3.98 -5.07
N TYR A 225 12.37 4.57 -4.88
CA TYR A 225 13.38 4.62 -5.94
C TYR A 225 14.83 4.62 -5.43
N LYS A 226 15.75 4.20 -6.29
CA LYS A 226 17.20 4.19 -6.00
C LYS A 226 18.03 4.40 -7.27
N ALA A 227 19.10 5.17 -7.16
CA ALA A 227 20.10 5.30 -8.21
C ALA A 227 20.94 4.01 -8.29
N LYS A 228 21.30 3.57 -9.51
CA LYS A 228 22.15 2.38 -9.74
C LYS A 228 23.62 2.62 -9.42
N LYS A 229 24.03 3.89 -9.29
CA LYS A 229 25.38 4.32 -8.93
C LYS A 229 25.29 5.45 -7.91
N LYS A 230 26.25 5.47 -6.98
CA LYS A 230 26.46 6.58 -6.06
C LYS A 230 26.73 7.90 -6.80
N LYS A 231 26.39 9.00 -6.14
CA LYS A 231 26.62 10.37 -6.62
C LYS A 231 28.11 10.73 -6.72
N SER A 232 28.97 10.11 -5.91
CA SER A 232 30.44 10.25 -6.00
C SER A 232 31.15 8.89 -5.93
N PRO A 233 32.20 8.63 -6.76
CA PRO A 233 33.10 7.49 -6.58
C PRO A 233 33.90 7.51 -5.27
N SER A 234 34.09 8.68 -4.66
CA SER A 234 34.80 8.84 -3.39
C SER A 234 33.94 8.57 -2.14
N ASP A 235 32.63 8.37 -2.33
CA ASP A 235 31.72 8.08 -1.23
C ASP A 235 31.88 6.62 -0.76
N THR A 236 32.59 6.44 0.35
CA THR A 236 32.85 5.14 0.99
C THR A 236 31.76 4.73 1.98
N SER A 237 30.71 5.54 2.18
CA SER A 237 29.56 5.14 3.00
C SER A 237 28.90 3.88 2.41
N ARG A 238 28.24 3.08 3.24
CA ARG A 238 27.40 2.00 2.68
C ARG A 238 26.14 2.64 2.13
N ASP A 239 25.83 2.31 0.88
CA ASP A 239 24.65 2.80 0.16
C ASP A 239 23.41 2.08 0.68
N PHE A 240 23.05 2.36 1.93
CA PHE A 240 21.92 1.77 2.63
C PHE A 240 20.62 2.50 2.30
N GLY A 241 19.55 1.73 2.13
CA GLY A 241 18.20 2.26 1.97
C GLY A 241 17.89 2.84 0.59
N TYR A 242 16.82 3.62 0.50
CA TYR A 242 16.23 4.09 -0.76
C TYR A 242 15.56 5.45 -0.54
N SER A 243 15.24 6.14 -1.64
CA SER A 243 14.50 7.39 -1.61
C SER A 243 13.01 7.14 -1.87
N ARG A 244 12.16 8.03 -1.36
CA ARG A 244 10.69 7.93 -1.49
C ARG A 244 10.08 9.27 -1.87
N GLY A 245 8.93 9.24 -2.54
CA GLY A 245 8.17 10.41 -2.92
C GLY A 245 6.66 10.18 -2.97
N ASP A 246 5.92 11.27 -2.83
CA ASP A 246 4.46 11.30 -2.93
C ASP A 246 4.05 11.36 -4.41
N VAL A 247 3.14 10.48 -4.82
CA VAL A 247 2.69 10.34 -6.22
C VAL A 247 1.40 11.11 -6.44
N ASN A 248 1.29 11.81 -7.57
CA ASN A 248 0.05 12.42 -8.04
C ASN A 248 -0.07 12.38 -9.58
N ILE A 249 -1.11 11.73 -10.09
CA ILE A 249 -1.38 11.53 -11.52
C ILE A 249 -2.86 11.83 -11.81
N GLU A 250 -3.11 12.88 -12.59
CA GLU A 250 -4.44 13.24 -13.10
C GLU A 250 -4.58 12.80 -14.55
N PHE A 251 -5.47 11.85 -14.82
CA PHE A 251 -5.91 11.48 -16.16
C PHE A 251 -7.18 12.23 -16.55
N LYS A 252 -7.23 12.72 -17.79
CA LYS A 252 -8.45 13.20 -18.48
C LYS A 252 -8.47 12.63 -19.90
N ASN A 253 -9.52 11.88 -20.22
CA ASN A 253 -9.70 11.20 -21.50
C ASN A 253 -8.44 10.39 -21.93
N GLY A 254 -7.89 9.60 -21.01
CA GLY A 254 -6.68 8.77 -21.22
C GLY A 254 -5.35 9.51 -21.15
N LYS A 255 -5.36 10.84 -21.14
CA LYS A 255 -4.14 11.67 -21.15
C LYS A 255 -3.82 12.17 -19.75
N ILE A 256 -2.55 12.10 -19.38
CA ILE A 256 -2.05 12.67 -18.12
C ILE A 256 -1.99 14.19 -18.29
N THR A 257 -2.88 14.91 -17.62
CA THR A 257 -2.89 16.38 -17.61
C THR A 257 -2.02 16.95 -16.50
N LYS A 258 -1.78 16.17 -15.44
CA LYS A 258 -0.78 16.45 -14.40
C LYS A 258 -0.17 15.13 -13.94
N GLY A 259 1.15 15.03 -13.92
CA GLY A 259 1.85 13.83 -13.47
C GLY A 259 3.16 14.22 -12.79
N GLU A 260 3.23 14.02 -11.48
CA GLU A 260 4.34 14.48 -10.64
C GLU A 260 4.63 13.47 -9.52
N ILE A 261 5.88 13.47 -9.08
CA ILE A 261 6.33 12.82 -7.85
C ILE A 261 7.07 13.87 -7.05
N THR A 262 6.61 14.19 -5.85
CA THR A 262 7.23 15.20 -4.98
C THR A 262 7.94 14.57 -3.80
N SER A 263 8.81 15.33 -3.13
CA SER A 263 9.31 14.96 -1.81
C SER A 263 8.16 14.83 -0.80
N THR A 264 8.40 14.09 0.29
CA THR A 264 7.37 13.79 1.32
C THR A 264 6.93 15.01 2.14
N ASP A 265 7.68 16.12 2.05
CA ASP A 265 7.33 17.44 2.59
C ASP A 265 6.62 18.34 1.55
N GLY A 266 6.50 17.88 0.30
CA GLY A 266 5.88 18.61 -0.81
C GLY A 266 6.74 19.76 -1.39
N LEU A 267 8.00 19.91 -0.94
CA LEU A 267 8.83 21.07 -1.29
C LEU A 267 9.59 20.95 -2.62
N LEU A 268 9.88 19.73 -3.05
CA LEU A 268 10.71 19.44 -4.22
C LEU A 268 9.94 18.59 -5.25
N ASN A 269 10.07 18.94 -6.53
CA ASN A 269 9.62 18.09 -7.63
C ASN A 269 10.73 17.09 -7.96
N LEU A 270 10.51 15.82 -7.65
CA LEU A 270 11.49 14.75 -7.86
C LEU A 270 11.38 14.18 -9.28
N PHE A 271 10.18 13.96 -9.79
CA PHE A 271 9.97 13.43 -11.13
C PHE A 271 8.71 14.00 -11.79
N LYS A 272 8.74 14.05 -13.13
CA LYS A 272 7.56 14.23 -13.97
C LYS A 272 7.08 12.87 -14.49
N ILE A 273 5.77 12.67 -14.52
CA ILE A 273 5.11 11.51 -15.12
C ILE A 273 4.36 11.95 -16.39
N GLU A 274 4.58 11.25 -17.50
CA GLU A 274 3.98 11.50 -18.81
C GLU A 274 3.36 10.20 -19.36
N ASN A 275 2.43 10.30 -20.30
CA ASN A 275 1.96 9.13 -21.06
C ASN A 275 3.14 8.48 -21.80
N GLY A 276 3.20 7.16 -21.78
CA GLY A 276 3.96 6.37 -22.74
C GLY A 276 3.11 5.97 -23.95
N GLU A 277 3.45 4.85 -24.56
CA GLU A 277 2.81 4.32 -25.77
C GLU A 277 1.38 3.80 -25.53
N SER A 278 1.01 3.52 -24.28
CA SER A 278 -0.30 3.01 -23.87
C SER A 278 -0.68 3.55 -22.48
N ILE A 279 -1.92 3.34 -22.04
CA ILE A 279 -2.38 3.70 -20.69
C ILE A 279 -1.65 2.91 -19.57
N ASN A 280 -1.07 1.76 -19.93
CA ASN A 280 -0.26 0.90 -19.06
C ASN A 280 1.24 1.24 -19.08
N HIS A 281 1.69 2.15 -19.94
CA HIS A 281 3.09 2.59 -19.99
C HIS A 281 3.17 4.03 -19.51
N LEU A 282 3.86 4.27 -18.38
CA LEU A 282 4.13 5.62 -17.88
C LEU A 282 5.60 5.97 -18.09
N VAL A 283 5.87 7.15 -18.62
CA VAL A 283 7.22 7.68 -18.80
C VAL A 283 7.54 8.56 -17.59
N ILE A 284 8.55 8.18 -16.83
CA ILE A 284 8.96 8.88 -15.60
C ILE A 284 10.32 9.52 -15.82
N THR A 285 10.39 10.85 -15.75
CA THR A 285 11.60 11.63 -16.01
C THR A 285 12.09 12.26 -14.70
N PRO A 286 13.34 12.02 -14.28
CA PRO A 286 13.91 12.69 -13.11
C PRO A 286 14.00 14.21 -13.34
N GLU A 287 13.46 14.98 -12.40
CA GLU A 287 13.63 16.44 -12.36
C GLU A 287 14.96 16.80 -11.67
N LYS A 288 15.32 18.10 -11.69
CA LYS A 288 16.59 18.59 -11.11
C LYS A 288 16.76 18.21 -9.63
N ASP A 289 15.65 18.18 -8.89
CA ASP A 289 15.65 17.91 -7.45
C ASP A 289 15.50 16.42 -7.12
N SER A 290 15.50 15.53 -8.12
CA SER A 290 15.51 14.05 -7.94
C SER A 290 16.74 13.52 -7.19
N PHE A 291 17.82 14.30 -7.15
CA PHE A 291 19.18 13.93 -6.73
C PHE A 291 19.84 12.79 -7.54
N ILE A 292 19.22 12.32 -8.63
CA ILE A 292 19.78 11.33 -9.55
C ILE A 292 20.72 12.02 -10.55
N THR A 293 21.92 11.47 -10.73
CA THR A 293 22.96 12.08 -11.60
C THR A 293 22.77 11.81 -13.10
N ASN A 294 22.06 10.74 -13.45
CA ASN A 294 21.67 10.43 -14.83
C ASN A 294 20.16 10.62 -14.96
N THR A 295 19.74 11.73 -15.56
CA THR A 295 18.32 12.10 -15.73
C THR A 295 17.68 11.35 -16.91
N ASP A 296 18.02 10.08 -17.07
CA ASP A 296 17.46 9.25 -18.13
C ASP A 296 16.02 8.84 -17.78
N LYS A 297 15.16 8.75 -18.81
CA LYS A 297 13.75 8.42 -18.64
C LYS A 297 13.61 6.94 -18.25
N GLY A 298 12.88 6.67 -17.18
CA GLY A 298 12.40 5.35 -16.83
C GLY A 298 11.04 5.07 -17.46
N ILE A 299 10.77 3.81 -17.79
CA ILE A 299 9.45 3.35 -18.22
C ILE A 299 8.86 2.48 -17.11
N ALA A 300 7.69 2.84 -16.62
CA ALA A 300 6.89 2.04 -15.71
C ALA A 300 5.85 1.25 -16.52
N ASN A 301 5.92 -0.08 -16.46
CA ASN A 301 4.82 -0.93 -16.92
C ASN A 301 3.88 -1.09 -15.75
N VAL A 302 2.66 -0.54 -15.85
CA VAL A 302 1.73 -0.45 -14.74
C VAL A 302 0.49 -1.33 -14.94
N HIS A 303 0.10 -1.97 -13.85
CA HIS A 303 -1.11 -2.76 -13.72
C HIS A 303 -2.15 -1.93 -12.97
N TYR A 304 -3.37 -1.93 -13.50
CA TYR A 304 -4.53 -1.35 -12.85
C TYR A 304 -5.30 -2.47 -12.13
N LEU A 305 -5.44 -2.37 -10.82
CA LEU A 305 -6.08 -3.38 -10.00
C LEU A 305 -7.39 -2.85 -9.42
N ASN A 306 -8.39 -3.72 -9.40
CA ASN A 306 -9.63 -3.48 -8.71
C ASN A 306 -9.45 -3.64 -7.18
N SER A 307 -10.31 -3.01 -6.38
CA SER A 307 -10.29 -3.17 -4.91
C SER A 307 -10.57 -4.61 -4.46
N THR A 308 -11.51 -5.25 -5.16
CA THR A 308 -11.85 -6.67 -5.06
C THR A 308 -12.11 -7.23 -6.46
N LYS A 309 -12.17 -8.56 -6.54
CA LYS A 309 -12.54 -9.26 -7.77
C LYS A 309 -13.85 -8.71 -8.35
N ASP A 310 -13.89 -8.56 -9.68
CA ASP A 310 -15.06 -8.11 -10.46
C ASP A 310 -15.61 -6.70 -10.12
N ALA A 311 -14.96 -5.91 -9.27
CA ALA A 311 -15.42 -4.57 -8.89
C ALA A 311 -15.32 -3.52 -10.01
N ASN A 312 -14.40 -3.72 -10.97
CA ASN A 312 -14.19 -2.84 -12.14
C ASN A 312 -13.95 -1.35 -11.80
N ASP A 313 -13.44 -1.05 -10.61
CA ASP A 313 -13.24 0.32 -10.11
C ASP A 313 -11.87 0.92 -10.48
N ASN A 314 -10.89 0.08 -10.86
CA ASN A 314 -9.49 0.42 -11.07
C ASN A 314 -8.90 1.18 -9.87
N LYS A 315 -9.20 0.73 -8.65
CA LYS A 315 -8.83 1.45 -7.41
C LYS A 315 -7.32 1.66 -7.24
N TYR A 316 -6.47 0.78 -7.75
CA TYR A 316 -5.02 0.82 -7.55
C TYR A 316 -4.25 0.82 -8.87
N LEU A 317 -3.07 1.45 -8.86
CA LEU A 317 -2.08 1.44 -9.93
C LEU A 317 -0.74 1.01 -9.33
N VAL A 318 -0.07 0.01 -9.92
CA VAL A 318 1.24 -0.50 -9.45
C VAL A 318 2.15 -0.88 -10.62
N GLY A 319 3.46 -0.66 -10.51
CA GLY A 319 4.43 -1.16 -11.49
C GLY A 319 5.89 -0.85 -11.15
N THR A 320 6.84 -1.66 -11.63
CA THR A 320 8.27 -1.35 -11.50
C THR A 320 8.78 -0.51 -12.67
N VAL A 321 9.72 0.38 -12.35
CA VAL A 321 10.47 1.22 -13.28
C VAL A 321 11.90 0.70 -13.38
N ASP A 322 12.37 0.49 -14.61
CA ASP A 322 13.78 0.21 -14.89
C ASP A 322 14.34 1.28 -15.83
N ALA A 323 15.43 1.92 -15.43
CA ALA A 323 16.13 2.95 -16.19
C ALA A 323 17.64 2.64 -16.23
N LYS A 324 18.40 3.29 -17.11
CA LYS A 324 19.86 3.13 -17.20
C LYS A 324 20.56 3.62 -15.94
N GLY A 325 20.09 4.73 -15.36
CA GLY A 325 20.71 5.37 -14.18
C GLY A 325 20.11 4.96 -12.84
N TRP A 326 18.88 4.47 -12.82
CA TRP A 326 18.07 4.33 -11.60
C TRP A 326 16.97 3.26 -11.80
N TYR A 327 16.24 2.93 -10.74
CA TYR A 327 15.11 2.00 -10.75
C TYR A 327 14.13 2.35 -9.62
N GLY A 328 12.90 1.86 -9.69
CA GLY A 328 11.88 2.16 -8.69
C GLY A 328 10.61 1.32 -8.77
N LEU A 329 9.71 1.58 -7.84
CA LEU A 329 8.39 0.99 -7.72
C LEU A 329 7.38 2.11 -7.54
N LEU A 330 6.41 2.18 -8.46
CA LEU A 330 5.29 3.09 -8.42
C LEU A 330 4.08 2.38 -7.83
N THR A 331 3.41 3.03 -6.89
CA THR A 331 2.09 2.67 -6.36
C THR A 331 1.24 3.93 -6.19
N ALA A 332 -0.02 3.86 -6.59
CA ALA A 332 -0.97 4.96 -6.44
C ALA A 332 -2.40 4.46 -6.25
N GLU A 333 -3.24 5.26 -5.59
CA GLU A 333 -4.64 4.92 -5.32
C GLU A 333 -5.56 5.94 -5.97
N LYS A 334 -6.57 5.45 -6.69
CA LYS A 334 -7.61 6.29 -7.27
C LYS A 334 -8.39 6.98 -6.15
N GLN A 335 -8.49 8.29 -6.20
CA GLN A 335 -9.21 9.11 -5.23
C GLN A 335 -10.74 9.01 -5.47
#